data_AF-A0A9D4RT73-F1
#
_entry.id   AF-A0A9D4RT73-F1
#
_cell.length_a   1.000
_cell.length_b   1.000
_cell.length_c   1.000
_cell.angle_alpha   90.00
_cell.angle_beta   90.00
_cell.angle_gamma   90.00
#
_symmetry.space_group_name_H-M   'P 1'
#
loop_
_entity.id
_entity.type
_entity.pdbx_description
1 polymer ?
#
loop_
_entity_poly.entity_id
_entity_poly.type
_entity_poly.pdbx_seq_one_letter_code
_entity_poly.pdbx_strand_id
1 'polypeptide(L)'
;MDFEISVKTGDKRGAGTSANVSAILHCNGESSKETKLDNLFCNDFERGQTDVFKFGKQQFETVTSLELWRDDSGIGSNWYIDTITVKNLSTA
;
A
#
# COMPACT_ATOMS: atom_id res chain seq x y z
N MET A 1 1.04 -16.26 -6.54
CA MET A 1 1.12 -15.11 -7.45
C MET A 1 1.84 -13.98 -6.76
N ASP A 2 2.66 -13.24 -7.48
CA ASP A 2 3.32 -12.03 -6.98
C ASP A 2 2.39 -10.83 -7.23
N PHE A 3 2.25 -9.96 -6.24
CA PHE A 3 1.42 -8.78 -6.33
C PHE A 3 2.25 -7.52 -6.13
N GLU A 4 1.74 -6.43 -6.66
CA GLU A 4 2.28 -5.09 -6.48
C GLU A 4 1.17 -4.17 -6.01
N ILE A 5 1.46 -3.38 -4.97
CA ILE A 5 0.58 -2.30 -4.51
C ILE A 5 1.24 -0.99 -4.90
N SER A 6 0.59 -0.20 -5.75
CA SER A 6 0.97 1.17 -6.03
C SER A 6 0.04 2.11 -5.27
N VAL A 7 0.60 2.99 -4.46
CA VAL A 7 -0.15 4.02 -3.72
C VAL A 7 0.24 5.39 -4.23
N LYS A 8 -0.73 6.16 -4.73
CA LYS A 8 -0.53 7.55 -5.09
C LYS A 8 -1.03 8.44 -3.95
N THR A 9 -0.11 9.14 -3.32
CA THR A 9 -0.44 10.18 -2.34
C THR A 9 -0.93 11.43 -3.08
N GLY A 10 -2.02 12.02 -2.60
CA GLY A 10 -2.61 13.19 -3.25
C GLY A 10 -1.74 14.43 -3.18
N ASP A 11 -2.03 15.39 -4.06
CA ASP A 11 -1.26 16.63 -4.19
C ASP A 11 -1.89 17.81 -3.42
N LYS A 12 -2.33 17.58 -2.19
CA LYS A 12 -2.80 18.64 -1.28
C LYS A 12 -1.71 18.98 -0.27
N ARG A 13 -1.71 20.22 0.22
CA ARG A 13 -0.79 20.62 1.30
C ARG A 13 -1.04 19.74 2.53
N GLY A 14 0.01 19.08 3.03
CA GLY A 14 -0.08 18.14 4.16
C GLY A 14 -0.71 16.79 3.80
N ALA A 15 -0.72 16.41 2.52
CA ALA A 15 -1.28 15.14 2.09
C ALA A 15 -0.40 13.93 2.41
N GLY A 16 0.92 14.11 2.52
CA GLY A 16 1.85 13.02 2.82
C GLY A 16 1.89 12.65 4.29
N THR A 17 2.48 11.50 4.59
CA THR A 17 2.56 10.97 5.96
C THR A 17 3.94 10.39 6.25
N SER A 18 4.32 10.41 7.53
CA SER A 18 5.49 9.68 8.05
C SER A 18 5.10 8.55 9.01
N ALA A 19 3.82 8.18 9.03
CA ALA A 19 3.31 7.04 9.79
C ALA A 19 3.69 5.72 9.12
N ASN A 20 3.72 4.63 9.89
CA ASN A 20 3.85 3.31 9.31
C ASN A 20 2.56 2.94 8.59
N VAL A 21 2.67 2.42 7.37
CA VAL A 21 1.54 1.94 6.58
C VAL A 21 1.58 0.41 6.47
N SER A 22 0.45 -0.22 6.73
CA SER A 22 0.27 -1.67 6.63
C SER A 22 -0.89 -2.00 5.68
N ALA A 23 -0.82 -3.19 5.08
CA ALA A 23 -1.83 -3.67 4.15
C ALA A 23 -2.11 -5.17 4.30
N ILE A 24 -3.36 -5.55 4.01
CA ILE A 24 -3.84 -6.93 3.86
C ILE A 24 -4.61 -7.03 2.54
N LEU A 25 -4.30 -8.06 1.74
CA LEU A 25 -5.09 -8.42 0.57
C LEU A 25 -6.10 -9.49 0.95
N HIS A 26 -7.32 -9.35 0.45
CA HIS A 26 -8.38 -10.35 0.62
C HIS A 26 -8.74 -10.99 -0.70
N CYS A 27 -9.06 -12.29 -0.64
CA CYS A 27 -9.54 -13.08 -1.77
C CYS A 27 -10.60 -14.07 -1.28
N ASN A 28 -11.86 -13.88 -1.66
CA ASN A 28 -12.94 -14.88 -1.47
C ASN A 28 -13.04 -15.47 -0.04
N GLY A 29 -12.87 -14.64 0.99
CA GLY A 29 -12.94 -15.07 2.40
C GLY A 29 -11.60 -15.47 3.03
N GLU A 30 -10.52 -15.50 2.24
CA GLU A 30 -9.15 -15.61 2.73
C GLU A 30 -8.45 -14.25 2.76
N SER A 31 -7.44 -14.11 3.63
CA SER A 31 -6.67 -12.88 3.83
C SER A 31 -5.18 -13.19 3.85
N SER A 32 -4.37 -12.30 3.27
CA SER A 32 -2.92 -12.38 3.40
C SER A 32 -2.51 -12.11 4.85
N LYS A 33 -1.24 -12.37 5.17
CA LYS A 33 -0.64 -11.76 6.36
C LYS A 33 -0.60 -10.25 6.19
N GLU A 34 -0.67 -9.54 7.30
CA GLU A 34 -0.34 -8.12 7.35
C GLU A 34 1.09 -7.93 6.84
N THR A 35 1.26 -6.97 5.93
CA THR A 35 2.54 -6.58 5.37
C THR A 35 2.72 -5.08 5.50
N LYS A 36 3.85 -4.66 6.06
CA LYS A 36 4.25 -3.24 6.06
C LYS A 36 4.64 -2.81 4.66
N LEU A 37 4.16 -1.65 4.25
CA LEU A 37 4.52 -1.02 2.99
C LEU A 37 5.67 -0.05 3.26
N ASP A 38 6.88 -0.47 2.90
CA ASP A 38 8.12 0.26 3.15
C ASP A 38 9.14 -0.09 2.05
N ASN A 39 9.66 0.92 1.38
CA ASN A 39 10.80 0.81 0.49
C ASN A 39 12.06 1.21 1.25
N LEU A 40 12.94 0.23 1.45
CA LEU A 40 14.18 0.45 2.20
C LEU A 40 14.99 1.62 1.64
N PHE A 41 15.33 2.55 2.53
CA PHE A 41 16.08 3.78 2.22
C PHE A 41 15.36 4.79 1.32
N CYS A 42 14.04 4.68 1.17
CA CYS A 42 13.19 5.66 0.52
C CYS A 42 12.39 6.45 1.56
N ASN A 43 11.87 7.60 1.13
CA ASN A 43 10.89 8.36 1.90
C ASN A 43 9.54 8.20 1.19
N ASP A 44 8.78 7.19 1.60
CA ASP A 44 7.51 6.82 0.99
C ASP A 44 6.38 7.76 1.42
N PHE A 45 5.27 7.71 0.69
CA PHE A 45 4.00 8.38 1.01
C PHE A 45 4.08 9.90 1.07
N GLU A 46 5.02 10.46 0.32
CA GLU A 46 5.19 11.90 0.18
C GLU A 46 4.16 12.51 -0.75
N ARG A 47 3.84 13.79 -0.51
CA ARG A 47 2.83 14.53 -1.29
C ARG A 47 3.07 14.40 -2.80
N GLY A 48 2.05 13.96 -3.52
CA GLY A 48 2.07 13.84 -4.99
C GLY A 48 2.90 12.67 -5.53
N GLN A 49 3.59 11.89 -4.66
CA GLN A 49 4.36 10.73 -5.09
C GLN A 49 3.48 9.51 -5.33
N THR A 50 3.98 8.60 -6.16
CA THR A 50 3.45 7.26 -6.33
C THR A 50 4.51 6.27 -5.91
N ASP A 51 4.22 5.53 -4.84
CA ASP A 51 5.12 4.55 -4.25
C ASP A 51 4.64 3.15 -4.61
N VAL A 52 5.58 2.28 -4.98
CA VAL A 52 5.29 0.94 -5.51
C VAL A 52 5.93 -0.10 -4.62
N PHE A 53 5.11 -0.99 -4.05
CA PHE A 53 5.53 -1.98 -3.08
C PHE A 53 5.31 -3.39 -3.63
N LYS A 54 6.36 -4.21 -3.54
CA LYS A 54 6.24 -5.65 -3.81
C LYS A 54 5.50 -6.32 -2.67
N PHE A 55 4.28 -6.76 -2.95
CA PHE A 55 3.47 -7.54 -2.03
C PHE A 55 3.74 -9.01 -2.33
N GLY A 56 4.62 -9.62 -1.52
CA GLY A 56 5.23 -10.92 -1.79
C GLY A 56 4.23 -12.04 -2.12
N LYS A 57 4.77 -13.19 -2.54
CA LYS A 57 3.98 -14.31 -3.10
C LYS A 57 2.77 -14.70 -2.23
N GLN A 58 1.57 -14.52 -2.78
CA GLN A 58 0.31 -14.99 -2.18
C GLN A 58 -0.19 -16.26 -2.87
N GLN A 59 -1.06 -17.02 -2.19
CA GLN A 59 -1.78 -18.15 -2.78
C GLN A 59 -3.03 -17.71 -3.56
N PHE A 60 -3.29 -16.41 -3.63
CA PHE A 60 -4.45 -15.85 -4.31
C PHE A 60 -4.24 -15.75 -5.81
N GLU A 61 -5.25 -16.17 -6.58
CA GLU A 61 -5.30 -15.98 -8.04
C GLU A 61 -5.87 -14.60 -8.39
N THR A 62 -6.82 -14.10 -7.60
CA THR A 62 -7.42 -12.78 -7.73
C THR A 62 -7.46 -12.07 -6.38
N VAL A 63 -7.64 -10.75 -6.39
CA VAL A 63 -7.82 -9.94 -5.19
C VAL A 63 -9.20 -9.30 -5.27
N THR A 64 -9.99 -9.47 -4.21
CA THR A 64 -11.35 -8.91 -4.12
C THR A 64 -11.38 -7.56 -3.41
N SER A 65 -10.48 -7.36 -2.45
CA SER A 65 -10.34 -6.09 -1.73
C SER A 65 -8.96 -5.94 -1.09
N LEU A 66 -8.61 -4.70 -0.77
CA LEU A 66 -7.44 -4.31 -0.01
C LEU A 66 -7.90 -3.62 1.27
N GLU A 67 -7.36 -4.04 2.40
CA GLU A 67 -7.38 -3.29 3.65
C GLU A 67 -6.04 -2.59 3.80
N LEU A 68 -6.05 -1.28 4.03
CA LEU A 68 -4.85 -0.45 4.16
C LEU A 68 -5.09 0.59 5.25
N TRP A 69 -4.12 0.69 6.17
CA TRP A 69 -4.20 1.58 7.31
C TRP A 69 -2.83 2.09 7.69
N ARG A 70 -2.84 3.10 8.56
CA ARG A 70 -1.66 3.71 9.14
C ARG A 70 -1.75 3.67 10.67
N ASP A 71 -0.62 3.73 11.34
CA ASP A 71 -0.58 4.07 12.76
C ASP A 71 -0.53 5.61 12.97
N ASP A 72 -0.37 6.05 14.22
CA ASP A 72 -0.23 7.47 14.57
C ASP A 72 1.23 7.91 14.77
N SER A 73 2.19 7.14 14.25
CA SER A 73 3.61 7.50 14.35
C SER A 73 3.99 8.64 13.40
N GLY A 74 5.16 9.25 13.64
CA GLY A 74 5.70 10.32 12.80
C GLY A 74 5.07 11.69 13.01
N ILE A 75 5.60 12.69 12.30
CA ILE A 75 5.06 14.05 12.26
C ILE A 75 4.07 14.12 11.09
N GLY A 76 2.83 14.54 11.37
CA GLY A 76 1.79 14.60 10.35
C GLY A 76 1.30 13.22 9.94
N SER A 77 0.69 12.49 10.88
CA SER A 77 0.17 11.15 10.63
C SER A 77 -1.09 11.12 9.75
N ASN A 78 -1.76 12.26 9.53
CA ASN A 78 -2.84 12.30 8.56
C ASN A 78 -2.31 12.03 7.14
N TRP A 79 -3.13 11.38 6.32
CA TRP A 79 -2.72 10.98 4.98
C TRP A 79 -3.89 11.14 4.02
N TYR A 80 -3.64 11.77 2.87
CA TYR A 80 -4.61 11.93 1.81
C TYR A 80 -4.17 11.13 0.58
N ILE A 81 -4.83 10.00 0.38
CA ILE A 81 -4.58 9.10 -0.75
C ILE A 81 -5.40 9.58 -1.95
N ASP A 82 -4.77 9.62 -3.13
CA ASP A 82 -5.44 9.86 -4.41
C ASP A 82 -5.96 8.54 -4.97
N THR A 83 -5.07 7.58 -5.19
CA THR A 83 -5.42 6.26 -5.75
C THR A 83 -4.58 5.14 -5.14
N ILE A 84 -5.15 3.93 -5.14
CA ILE A 84 -4.42 2.70 -4.85
C ILE A 84 -4.69 1.72 -5.98
N THR A 85 -3.64 1.10 -6.50
CA THR A 85 -3.72 0.07 -7.54
C THR A 85 -3.08 -1.21 -7.04
N VAL A 86 -3.79 -2.33 -7.16
CA VAL A 86 -3.24 -3.68 -6.90
C VAL A 86 -3.09 -4.39 -8.24
N LYS A 87 -1.87 -4.83 -8.54
CA LYS A 87 -1.55 -5.52 -9.79
C LYS A 87 -1.09 -6.95 -9.52
N ASN A 88 -1.69 -7.92 -10.20
CA ASN A 88 -1.18 -9.29 -10.24
C ASN A 88 -0.05 -9.36 -11.28
N LEU A 89 1.16 -9.72 -10.85
CA LEU A 89 2.36 -9.79 -11.70
C LEU A 89 2.57 -11.17 -12.32
N SER A 90 1.80 -12.18 -11.91
CA SER A 90 1.92 -13.56 -12.40
C SER A 90 1.05 -13.86 -13.62
N THR A 91 0.22 -12.91 -14.05
CA THR A 91 -0.62 -13.06 -15.25
C THR A 91 -0.08 -12.15 -16.34
N ALA A 92 0.66 -12.73 -17.29
CA ALA A 92 1.05 -12.11 -18.55
C ALA A 92 0.41 -12.87 -19.70
#